data_AF-A0AAU0QMJ5-F1
#
_entry.id   AF-A0AAU0QMJ5-F1
#
_cell.length_a   1.000
_cell.length_b   1.000
_cell.length_c   1.000
_cell.angle_alpha   90.00
_cell.angle_beta   90.00
_cell.angle_gamma   90.00
#
_symmetry.space_group_name_H-M   'P 1'
#
loop_
_entity.id
_entity.type
_entity.pdbx_description
1 polymer ?
#
loop_
_entity_poly.entity_id
_entity_poly.type
_entity_poly.pdbx_seq_one_letter_code
_entity_poly.pdbx_strand_id
1 'polypeptide(L)'
;MPLVVYCFGGELLISADLALATAAYSCGWEAMRPEEARSLLKLLSSAQRPLLYTAAGIFVMNRETFGDVVQVVYKIYAVFN
;
A
#
# COMPACT_ATOMS: atom_id res chain seq x y z
N MET A 1 3.90 -15.71 -13.50
CA MET A 1 4.92 -14.76 -13.00
C MET A 1 4.50 -13.28 -12.96
N PRO A 2 3.70 -12.70 -13.87
CA PRO A 2 3.44 -11.25 -13.83
C PRO A 2 2.64 -10.79 -12.60
N LEU A 3 1.65 -11.59 -12.15
CA LEU A 3 0.83 -11.29 -10.97
C LEU A 3 1.66 -11.04 -9.70
N VAL A 4 2.71 -11.87 -9.47
CA VAL A 4 3.61 -11.73 -8.32
C VAL A 4 4.33 -10.39 -8.35
N VAL A 5 4.84 -9.99 -9.52
CA VAL A 5 5.60 -8.75 -9.68
C VAL A 5 4.71 -7.53 -9.41
N TYR A 6 3.48 -7.53 -9.92
CA TYR A 6 2.54 -6.44 -9.69
C TYR A 6 2.08 -6.36 -8.23
N CYS A 7 1.69 -7.48 -7.63
CA CYS A 7 1.28 -7.52 -6.22
C CYS A 7 2.43 -7.17 -5.28
N PHE A 8 3.65 -7.60 -5.59
CA PHE A 8 4.84 -7.25 -4.80
C PHE A 8 5.17 -5.75 -4.90
N GLY A 9 5.13 -5.18 -6.11
CA GLY A 9 5.34 -3.75 -6.31
C GLY A 9 4.28 -2.90 -5.61
N GLY A 10 3.01 -3.31 -5.69
CA GLY A 10 1.91 -2.64 -4.98
C GLY A 10 2.04 -2.73 -3.46
N GLU A 11 2.40 -3.90 -2.92
CA GLU A 11 2.67 -4.08 -1.49
C GLU A 11 3.83 -3.19 -1.02
N LEU A 12 4.94 -3.13 -1.79
CA LEU A 12 6.08 -2.29 -1.47
C LEU A 12 5.68 -0.81 -1.42
N LEU A 13 4.89 -0.35 -2.39
CA LEU A 13 4.40 1.02 -2.43
C LEU A 13 3.53 1.36 -1.21
N ILE A 14 2.56 0.49 -0.89
CA ILE A 14 1.66 0.67 0.26
C ILE A 14 2.46 0.70 1.57
N SER A 15 3.42 -0.21 1.74
CA SER A 15 4.25 -0.27 2.94
C SER A 15 5.15 0.97 3.11
N ALA A 16 5.71 1.47 2.01
CA ALA A 16 6.54 2.67 2.00
C ALA A 16 5.73 3.93 2.33
N ASP A 17 4.51 4.06 1.81
CA ASP A 17 3.59 5.16 2.09
C ASP A 17 3.22 5.20 3.58
N LEU A 18 2.88 4.04 4.17
CA LEU A 18 2.60 3.93 5.60
C LEU A 18 3.82 4.28 6.47
N ALA A 19 5.02 3.82 6.08
CA ALA A 19 6.25 4.14 6.78
C ALA A 19 6.56 5.64 6.74
N LEU A 20 6.36 6.28 5.57
CA LEU A 20 6.52 7.72 5.41
C LEU A 20 5.53 8.50 6.28
N ALA A 21 4.24 8.12 6.28
CA ALA A 21 3.23 8.75 7.13
C ALA A 21 3.59 8.66 8.62
N THR A 22 4.06 7.49 9.05
CA THR A 22 4.48 7.24 10.44
C THR A 22 5.71 8.07 10.81
N ALA A 23 6.71 8.14 9.93
CA ALA A 23 7.92 8.95 10.12
C ALA A 23 7.59 10.45 10.17
N ALA A 24 6.72 10.92 9.27
CA ALA A 24 6.27 12.30 9.23
C ALA A 24 5.46 12.67 10.50
N TYR A 25 4.64 11.76 11.02
CA TYR A 25 3.93 12.00 12.29
C TYR A 25 4.88 12.03 13.50
N SER A 26 5.93 11.20 13.51
CA SER A 26 6.88 11.08 14.63
C SER A 26 8.05 12.06 14.60
N CYS A 27 8.15 12.94 13.61
CA CYS A 27 9.29 13.85 13.45
C CYS A 27 9.31 15.06 14.42
N GLY A 28 8.38 15.15 15.37
CA GLY A 28 8.28 16.28 16.30
C GLY A 28 7.83 17.57 15.62
N TRP A 29 6.80 17.47 14.76
CA TRP A 29 6.25 18.56 13.96
C TRP A 29 5.78 19.75 14.82
N GLU A 30 5.53 19.54 16.12
CA GLU A 30 5.14 20.58 17.08
C GLU A 30 6.25 21.61 17.33
N ALA A 31 7.52 21.21 17.19
CA ALA A 31 8.68 22.08 17.40
C ALA A 31 9.17 22.75 16.10
N MET A 32 8.57 22.43 14.96
CA MET A 32 8.97 22.98 13.66
C MET A 32 8.42 24.38 13.41
N ARG A 33 9.04 25.09 12.46
CA ARG A 33 8.52 26.38 11.97
C ARG A 33 7.14 26.17 11.34
N PRO A 34 6.22 27.14 11.45
CA PRO A 34 4.85 27.02 10.94
C PRO A 34 4.76 26.69 9.44
N GLU A 35 5.73 27.12 8.63
CA GLU A 35 5.78 26.82 7.20
C GLU A 35 6.11 25.36 6.91
N GLU A 36 7.09 24.79 7.63
CA GLU A 36 7.48 23.37 7.55
C GLU A 36 6.38 22.46 8.13
N ALA A 37 5.75 22.88 9.23
CA ALA A 37 4.61 22.13 9.79
C ALA A 37 3.43 22.07 8.80
N ARG A 38 3.17 23.15 8.04
CA ARG A 38 2.13 23.15 7.00
C ARG A 38 2.47 22.24 5.81
N SER A 39 3.73 22.16 5.40
CA SER A 39 4.14 21.26 4.32
C SER A 39 4.01 19.79 4.74
N LEU A 40 4.44 19.47 5.96
CA LEU A 40 4.24 18.15 6.58
C LEU A 40 2.77 17.78 6.70
N LEU A 41 1.91 18.72 7.13
CA LEU A 41 0.47 18.47 7.24
C LEU A 41 -0.15 18.11 5.89
N LYS A 42 0.27 18.77 4.80
CA LYS A 42 -0.19 18.44 3.44
C LYS A 42 0.30 17.06 3.01
N LEU A 43 1.56 16.72 3.30
CA LEU A 43 2.11 15.40 3.03
C LEU A 43 1.33 14.31 3.79
N LEU A 44 1.08 14.52 5.09
CA LEU A 44 0.33 13.60 5.93
C LEU A 44 -1.11 13.43 5.44
N SER A 45 -1.78 14.53 5.07
CA SER A 45 -3.13 14.50 4.51
C SER A 45 -3.19 13.74 3.19
N SER A 46 -2.13 13.79 2.37
CA SER A 46 -2.02 12.99 1.15
C SER A 46 -1.78 11.52 1.47
N ALA A 47 -0.91 11.20 2.42
CA ALA A 47 -0.58 9.83 2.82
C ALA A 47 -1.71 9.12 3.58
N GLN A 48 -2.63 9.87 4.20
CA GLN A 48 -3.88 9.32 4.76
C GLN A 48 -4.81 8.72 3.71
N ARG A 49 -4.64 9.10 2.43
CA ARG A 49 -5.26 8.39 1.31
C ARG A 49 -4.25 7.38 0.80
N PRO A 50 -4.33 6.11 1.22
CA PRO A 50 -3.34 5.12 0.83
C PRO A 50 -3.21 5.11 -0.68
N LEU A 51 -1.97 5.13 -1.16
CA LEU A 51 -1.65 4.94 -2.58
C LEU A 51 -1.98 3.49 -2.97
N LEU A 52 -3.27 3.24 -3.21
CA LEU A 52 -3.76 1.93 -3.60
C LEU A 52 -3.43 1.68 -5.06
N TYR A 53 -2.42 0.85 -5.31
CA TYR A 53 -2.15 0.34 -6.64
C TYR A 53 -3.25 -0.65 -7.02
N THR A 54 -4.22 -0.20 -7.82
CA THR A 54 -5.38 -1.00 -8.21
C THR A 54 -5.28 -1.45 -9.67
N ALA A 55 -5.54 -2.73 -9.93
CA ALA A 55 -5.79 -3.23 -11.27
C ALA A 55 -7.17 -2.77 -11.73
N ALA A 56 -7.19 -1.87 -12.72
CA ALA A 56 -8.40 -1.30 -13.31
C ALA A 56 -9.38 -0.65 -12.31
N GLY A 57 -8.92 -0.26 -11.12
CA GLY A 57 -9.78 0.27 -10.04
C GLY A 57 -10.62 -0.77 -9.29
N ILE A 58 -10.42 -2.07 -9.57
CA ILE A 58 -11.27 -3.15 -9.04
C ILE A 58 -10.53 -3.97 -7.98
N PHE A 59 -9.26 -4.28 -8.21
CA PHE A 59 -8.47 -5.11 -7.30
C PHE A 59 -7.25 -4.35 -6.80
N VAL A 60 -7.13 -4.17 -5.50
CA VAL A 60 -5.88 -3.71 -4.89
C VAL A 60 -4.84 -4.80 -5.13
N MET A 61 -3.75 -4.49 -5.83
CA MET A 61 -2.68 -5.45 -6.06
C MET A 61 -1.76 -5.43 -4.85
N ASN A 62 -2.06 -6.28 -3.88
CA ASN A 62 -1.29 -6.44 -2.65
C ASN A 62 -0.96 -7.92 -2.43
N ARG A 63 -0.19 -8.21 -1.37
CA ARG A 63 0.17 -9.60 -1.04
C ARG A 63 -1.04 -10.47 -0.69
N GLU A 64 -2.05 -9.87 -0.07
CA GLU A 64 -3.28 -10.56 0.34
C GLU A 64 -4.06 -11.10 -0.86
N THR A 65 -4.39 -10.24 -1.83
CA THR A 65 -5.05 -10.65 -3.08
C THR A 65 -4.24 -11.68 -3.86
N PHE A 66 -2.91 -11.59 -3.84
CA PHE A 66 -2.08 -12.63 -4.44
C PHE A 66 -2.30 -14.00 -3.76
N GLY A 67 -2.35 -14.03 -2.43
CA GLY A 67 -2.65 -15.24 -1.65
C GLY A 67 -4.03 -15.81 -1.97
N ASP A 68 -5.04 -14.95 -2.04
CA ASP A 68 -6.42 -15.34 -2.39
C ASP A 68 -6.50 -15.99 -3.77
N VAL A 69 -5.86 -15.38 -4.77
CA VAL A 69 -5.82 -15.92 -6.14
C VAL A 69 -5.16 -17.29 -6.17
N VAL A 70 -4.02 -17.47 -5.48
CA VAL A 70 -3.33 -18.75 -5.39
C VAL A 70 -4.20 -19.80 -4.70
N GLN A 71 -4.90 -19.43 -3.63
CA GLN A 71 -5.81 -20.33 -2.92
C GLN A 71 -6.97 -20.78 -3.81
N VAL A 72 -7.56 -19.87 -4.58
CA VAL A 72 -8.63 -20.20 -5.54
C VAL A 72 -8.14 -21.17 -6.60
N VAL A 73 -6.97 -20.91 -7.19
CA VAL A 73 -6.35 -21.80 -8.20
C VAL A 73 -6.10 -23.19 -7.62
N TYR A 74 -5.59 -23.28 -6.39
CA TYR A 74 -5.38 -24.55 -5.71
C TYR A 74 -6.68 -25.32 -5.46
N LYS A 75 -7.73 -24.63 -4.97
CA LYS A 75 -9.05 -25.24 -4.77
C LYS A 75 -9.63 -25.79 -6.05
N ILE A 76 -9.52 -25.05 -7.16
CA ILE A 76 -9.93 -25.50 -8.49
C ILE A 76 -9.16 -26.78 -8.84
N TYR A 77 -7.83 -26.73 -8.78
CA TYR A 77 -6.98 -27.88 -9.10
C TYR A 77 -7.34 -29.13 -8.27
N ALA A 78 -7.55 -28.97 -6.97
CA ALA A 78 -7.90 -30.06 -6.05
C ALA A 78 -9.29 -30.67 -6.29
N VAL A 79 -10.20 -29.97 -6.97
CA VAL A 79 -11.51 -30.51 -7.38
C VAL A 79 -11.40 -31.32 -8.66
N PHE A 80 -10.48 -30.93 -9.55
CA PHE A 80 -10.30 -31.55 -10.87
C PHE A 80 -9.27 -32.69 -10.90
N ASN A 81 -8.62 -32.99 -9.77
CA ASN A 81 -7.66 -34.07 -9.58
C ASN A 81 -8.17 -35.02 -8.49
#